data_AF-A0A1G1PGI8-F1
#
_entry.id   AF-A0A1G1PGI8-F1
#
_cell.length_a   1.000
_cell.length_b   1.000
_cell.length_c   1.000
_cell.angle_alpha   90.00
_cell.angle_beta   90.00
_cell.angle_gamma   90.00
#
_symmetry.space_group_name_H-M   'P 1'
#
loop_
_entity.id
_entity.type
_entity.pdbx_description
1 polymer ?
#
loop_
_entity_poly.entity_id
_entity_poly.type
_entity_poly.pdbx_seq_one_letter_code
_entity_poly.pdbx_strand_id
1 'polypeptide(L)'
;MFPLGDTLYLWRTQRGVTQQALARASELPRPAVSALERGALDPTLRTIRRVADGLGIPPGWLVDGRLPPGPSAWRATRASVERVVAALVGRPARLSALDRRVIALLAPVLRSRLAMLTGRAPGRGRVRHSRAAWLLVQGHLGDAVLRAVVARLDKEAQRR
;
A
#
# COMPACT_ATOMS: atom_id res chain seq x y z
N MET A 1 9.51 1.73 12.58
CA MET A 1 8.20 2.37 12.82
C MET A 1 7.84 3.21 11.62
N PHE A 2 6.61 3.15 11.10
CA PHE A 2 6.23 4.01 9.98
C PHE A 2 6.02 5.45 10.47
N PRO A 3 6.43 6.47 9.70
CA PRO A 3 6.18 7.86 10.06
C PRO A 3 4.68 8.12 10.27
N LEU A 4 4.34 8.98 11.22
CA LEU A 4 2.95 9.34 11.52
C LEU A 4 2.22 9.85 10.27
N GLY A 5 2.88 10.69 9.47
CA GLY A 5 2.29 11.23 8.24
C GLY A 5 1.93 10.16 7.20
N ASP A 6 2.81 9.18 6.99
CA ASP A 6 2.52 8.04 6.12
C ASP A 6 1.39 7.17 6.69
N THR A 7 1.40 6.93 8.00
CA THR A 7 0.38 6.14 8.70
C THR A 7 -1.00 6.80 8.59
N LEU A 8 -1.07 8.11 8.79
CA LEU A 8 -2.28 8.91 8.61
C LEU A 8 -2.80 8.82 7.16
N TYR A 9 -1.91 9.01 6.19
CA TYR A 9 -2.23 8.89 4.77
C TYR A 9 -2.79 7.51 4.41
N LEU A 10 -2.18 6.44 4.95
CA LEU A 10 -2.61 5.06 4.70
C LEU A 10 -3.98 4.78 5.29
N TRP A 11 -4.24 5.14 6.55
CA TRP A 11 -5.56 4.96 7.16
C TRP A 11 -6.64 5.77 6.45
N ARG A 12 -6.35 7.03 6.08
CA ARG A 12 -7.31 7.87 5.36
C ARG A 12 -7.66 7.26 4.00
N THR A 13 -6.65 6.86 3.21
CA THR A 13 -6.90 6.27 1.89
C THR A 13 -7.57 4.92 1.95
N GLN A 14 -7.23 4.08 2.95
CA GLN A 14 -7.91 2.82 3.21
C GLN A 14 -9.41 2.99 3.50
N ARG A 15 -9.78 4.07 4.21
CA ARG A 15 -11.18 4.42 4.51
C ARG A 15 -11.89 5.13 3.34
N GLY A 16 -11.22 5.40 2.23
CA GLY A 16 -11.79 6.13 1.09
C GLY A 16 -12.11 7.60 1.40
N VAL A 17 -11.56 8.16 2.48
CA VAL A 17 -11.85 9.52 2.94
C VAL A 17 -10.95 10.52 2.21
N THR A 18 -11.48 11.67 1.77
CA THR A 18 -10.65 12.74 1.17
C THR A 18 -9.96 13.57 2.26
N GLN A 19 -8.85 14.26 1.95
CA GLN A 19 -8.23 15.19 2.91
C GLN A 19 -9.21 16.25 3.41
N GLN A 20 -10.11 16.75 2.53
CA GLN A 20 -11.14 17.72 2.91
C GLN A 20 -12.17 17.13 3.88
N ALA A 21 -12.59 15.88 3.65
CA ALA A 21 -13.52 15.19 4.54
C ALA A 21 -12.89 14.92 5.91
N LEU A 22 -11.63 14.47 5.95
CA LEU A 22 -10.91 14.29 7.20
C LEU A 22 -10.70 15.61 7.94
N ALA A 23 -10.35 16.68 7.22
CA ALA A 23 -10.19 18.01 7.78
C ALA A 23 -11.47 18.48 8.49
N ARG A 24 -12.63 18.30 7.87
CA ARG A 24 -13.93 18.60 8.50
C ARG A 24 -14.19 17.75 9.74
N ALA A 25 -14.01 16.43 9.64
CA ALA A 25 -14.24 15.51 10.76
C ALA A 25 -13.27 15.72 11.93
N SER A 26 -12.08 16.24 11.65
CA SER A 26 -11.04 16.54 12.65
C SER A 26 -11.08 18.02 13.09
N GLU A 27 -11.98 18.82 12.53
CA GLU A 27 -12.04 20.28 12.71
C GLU A 27 -10.67 20.97 12.52
N LEU A 28 -9.93 20.55 11.50
CA LEU A 28 -8.64 21.10 11.10
C LEU A 28 -8.78 21.79 9.74
N PRO A 29 -7.96 22.82 9.45
CA PRO A 29 -7.81 23.29 8.08
C PRO A 29 -7.29 22.17 7.18
N ARG A 30 -7.84 22.02 5.96
CA ARG A 30 -7.33 21.05 4.97
C ARG A 30 -5.82 21.16 4.73
N PRO A 31 -5.20 22.36 4.66
CA PRO A 31 -3.74 22.47 4.53
C PRO A 31 -2.97 21.81 5.68
N ALA A 32 -3.52 21.82 6.91
CA ALA A 32 -2.90 21.15 8.05
C ALA A 32 -2.91 19.63 7.87
N VAL A 33 -4.03 19.03 7.46
CA VAL A 33 -4.10 17.59 7.12
C VAL A 33 -3.09 17.24 6.02
N SER A 34 -2.98 18.08 4.98
CA SER A 34 -2.01 17.87 3.92
C SER A 34 -0.55 18.04 4.37
N ALA A 35 -0.27 18.87 5.36
CA ALA A 35 1.07 19.03 5.94
C ALA A 35 1.44 17.84 6.82
N LEU A 36 0.50 17.36 7.63
CA LEU A 36 0.64 16.15 8.44
C LEU A 36 0.99 14.93 7.58
N GLU A 37 0.24 14.67 6.49
CA GLU A 37 0.48 13.51 5.61
C GLU A 37 1.83 13.53 4.86
N ARG A 38 2.47 14.69 4.79
CA ARG A 38 3.80 14.88 4.20
C ARG A 38 4.91 14.94 5.25
N GLY A 39 4.58 14.89 6.54
CA GLY A 39 5.54 15.08 7.63
C GLY A 39 6.08 16.52 7.73
N ALA A 40 5.38 17.49 7.15
CA ALA A 40 5.81 18.90 7.13
C ALA A 40 5.31 19.71 8.34
N LEU A 41 4.59 19.06 9.26
CA LEU A 41 4.06 19.66 10.47
C LEU A 41 4.25 18.68 11.62
N ASP A 42 4.85 19.14 12.71
CA ASP A 42 4.96 18.37 13.95
C ASP A 42 3.64 18.50 14.74
N PRO A 43 2.86 17.42 14.89
CA PRO A 43 1.55 17.51 15.52
C PRO A 43 1.64 17.53 17.04
N THR A 44 0.82 18.38 17.66
CA THR A 44 0.51 18.23 19.09
C THR A 44 -0.31 16.97 19.35
N LEU A 45 -0.30 16.47 20.58
CA LEU A 45 -1.15 15.35 21.01
C LEU A 45 -2.65 15.61 20.72
N ARG A 46 -3.09 16.88 20.87
CA ARG A 46 -4.46 17.30 20.52
C ARG A 46 -4.74 17.10 19.04
N THR A 47 -3.80 17.48 18.17
CA THR A 47 -3.92 17.28 16.72
C THR A 47 -3.98 15.79 16.36
N ILE A 48 -3.12 14.96 16.96
CA ILE A 48 -3.12 13.50 16.77
C ILE A 48 -4.48 12.90 17.13
N ARG A 49 -5.04 13.27 18.29
CA ARG A 49 -6.34 12.78 18.75
C ARG A 49 -7.45 13.15 17.76
N ARG A 50 -7.52 14.42 17.33
CA ARG A 50 -8.56 14.88 16.39
C ARG A 50 -8.53 14.14 15.05
N VAL A 51 -7.35 13.91 14.47
CA VAL A 51 -7.28 13.17 13.20
C VAL A 51 -7.56 11.68 13.37
N ALA A 52 -7.21 11.09 14.51
CA ALA A 52 -7.55 9.71 14.84
C ALA A 52 -9.07 9.54 15.03
N ASP A 53 -9.70 10.45 15.76
CA ASP A 53 -11.15 10.49 15.98
C ASP A 53 -11.90 10.68 14.64
N GLY A 54 -11.45 11.63 13.81
CA GLY A 54 -12.00 11.86 12.46
C GLY A 54 -11.84 10.66 11.51
N LEU A 55 -10.91 9.74 11.80
CA LEU A 55 -10.74 8.46 11.10
C LEU A 55 -11.42 7.29 11.81
N GLY A 56 -11.94 7.47 13.02
CA GLY A 56 -12.48 6.39 13.86
C GLY A 56 -11.45 5.28 14.11
N ILE A 57 -10.23 5.66 14.52
CA ILE A 57 -9.16 4.74 14.94
C ILE A 57 -8.56 5.18 16.28
N PRO A 58 -7.94 4.28 17.07
CA PRO A 58 -7.20 4.68 18.27
C PRO A 58 -6.03 5.62 17.93
N PRO A 59 -5.79 6.72 18.69
CA PRO A 59 -4.70 7.65 18.42
C PRO A 59 -3.31 7.00 18.51
N GLY A 60 -3.16 6.00 19.40
CA GLY A 60 -1.93 5.20 19.51
C GLY A 60 -1.53 4.55 18.18
N TRP A 61 -2.48 4.20 17.30
CA TRP A 61 -2.15 3.62 16.00
C TRP A 61 -1.36 4.58 15.10
N LEU A 62 -1.60 5.89 15.22
CA LEU A 62 -0.83 6.90 14.47
C LEU A 62 0.56 7.10 15.06
N VAL A 63 0.67 7.07 16.39
CA VAL A 63 1.93 7.24 17.13
C VAL A 63 2.84 6.04 16.90
N ASP A 64 2.30 4.84 17.00
CA ASP A 64 3.03 3.57 16.87
C ASP A 64 3.34 3.22 15.40
N GLY A 65 2.89 4.04 14.44
CA GLY A 65 3.01 3.75 13.02
C GLY A 65 2.29 2.47 12.59
N ARG A 66 1.15 2.15 13.22
CA ARG A 66 0.40 0.93 12.96
C ARG A 66 -0.34 1.04 11.63
N LEU A 67 0.04 0.17 10.70
CA LEU A 67 -0.53 0.14 9.35
C LEU A 67 -1.96 -0.41 9.33
N PRO A 68 -2.76 -0.02 8.32
CA PRO A 68 -4.01 -0.71 8.03
C PRO A 68 -3.80 -2.21 7.76
N PRO A 69 -4.81 -3.06 8.01
CA PRO A 69 -4.69 -4.50 7.84
C PRO A 69 -4.24 -4.89 6.43
N GLY A 70 -3.14 -5.63 6.36
CA GLY A 70 -2.59 -6.16 5.12
C GLY A 70 -2.44 -7.68 5.15
N PRO A 71 -1.78 -8.27 4.13
CA PRO A 71 -1.49 -9.70 4.08
C PRO A 71 -0.25 -10.06 4.92
N SER A 72 -0.11 -9.54 6.15
CA SER A 72 1.06 -9.78 7.01
C SER A 72 1.26 -11.26 7.41
N ALA A 73 0.19 -12.06 7.35
CA ALA A 73 0.27 -13.51 7.54
C ALA A 73 0.81 -14.26 6.31
N TRP A 74 0.91 -13.60 5.15
CA TRP A 74 1.46 -14.22 3.95
C TRP A 74 2.96 -14.46 4.13
N ARG A 75 3.43 -15.66 3.76
CA ARG A 75 4.83 -16.08 3.88
C ARG A 75 5.41 -16.23 2.49
N ALA A 76 6.51 -15.53 2.22
CA ALA A 76 7.21 -15.53 0.93
C ALA A 76 8.03 -16.81 0.71
N THR A 77 7.38 -17.97 0.71
CA THR A 77 8.02 -19.23 0.28
C THR A 77 8.20 -19.24 -1.24
N ARG A 78 9.13 -20.04 -1.75
CA ARG A 78 9.31 -20.22 -3.20
C ARG A 78 7.98 -20.52 -3.89
N ALA A 79 7.22 -21.50 -3.42
CA ALA A 79 5.93 -21.88 -3.99
C ALA A 79 4.89 -20.74 -3.95
N SER A 80 4.87 -19.91 -2.91
CA SER A 80 3.96 -18.76 -2.85
C SER A 80 4.34 -17.67 -3.86
N VAL A 81 5.63 -17.38 -4.01
CA VAL A 81 6.15 -16.39 -4.96
C VAL A 81 5.87 -16.84 -6.38
N GLU A 82 6.10 -18.12 -6.71
CA GLU A 82 5.76 -18.67 -8.04
C GLU A 82 4.28 -18.48 -8.38
N ARG A 83 3.36 -18.77 -7.44
CA ARG A 83 1.92 -18.60 -7.67
C ARG A 83 1.52 -17.14 -7.89
N VAL A 84 2.07 -16.22 -7.08
CA VAL A 84 1.85 -14.77 -7.22
C VAL A 84 2.39 -14.27 -8.56
N VAL A 85 3.63 -14.62 -8.91
CA VAL A 85 4.27 -14.22 -10.17
C VAL A 85 3.51 -14.75 -11.38
N ALA A 86 3.15 -16.04 -11.38
CA ALA A 86 2.35 -16.65 -12.45
C ALA A 86 1.04 -15.88 -12.67
N ALA A 87 0.31 -15.56 -11.60
CA ALA A 87 -0.92 -14.79 -11.69
C ALA A 87 -0.70 -13.35 -12.19
N LEU A 88 0.36 -12.67 -11.73
CA LEU A 88 0.69 -11.31 -12.17
C LEU A 88 0.97 -11.22 -13.67
N VAL A 89 1.54 -12.28 -14.26
CA VAL A 89 1.77 -12.38 -15.72
C VAL A 89 0.62 -13.02 -16.49
N GLY A 90 -0.52 -13.28 -15.83
CA GLY A 90 -1.75 -13.79 -16.45
C GLY A 90 -1.77 -15.30 -16.69
N ARG A 91 -0.89 -16.08 -16.04
CA ARG A 91 -0.90 -17.55 -16.08
C ARG A 91 -1.83 -18.11 -15.01
N PRO A 92 -2.51 -19.25 -15.26
CA PRO A 92 -3.38 -19.88 -14.27
C PRO A 92 -2.57 -20.35 -13.06
N ALA A 93 -3.07 -20.05 -11.86
CA ALA A 93 -2.47 -20.47 -10.59
C ALA A 93 -3.57 -20.67 -9.53
N ARG A 94 -3.39 -21.64 -8.63
CA ARG A 94 -4.31 -21.88 -7.50
C ARG A 94 -4.02 -20.88 -6.37
N LEU A 95 -4.75 -19.78 -6.35
CA LEU A 95 -4.54 -18.66 -5.41
C LEU A 95 -5.33 -18.81 -4.11
N SER A 96 -4.65 -18.62 -2.99
CA SER A 96 -5.29 -18.40 -1.69
C SER A 96 -5.84 -16.97 -1.57
N ALA A 97 -6.61 -16.71 -0.52
CA ALA A 97 -7.06 -15.36 -0.19
C ALA A 97 -5.88 -14.39 0.07
N LEU A 98 -4.80 -14.87 0.71
CA LEU A 98 -3.61 -14.07 0.96
C LEU A 98 -2.85 -13.76 -0.34
N ASP A 99 -2.73 -14.72 -1.26
CA ASP A 99 -2.07 -14.48 -2.56
C ASP A 99 -2.80 -13.38 -3.34
N ARG A 100 -4.14 -13.40 -3.35
CA ARG A 100 -4.95 -12.35 -3.99
C ARG A 100 -4.70 -10.97 -3.37
N ARG A 101 -4.59 -10.88 -2.05
CA ARG A 101 -4.27 -9.62 -1.35
C ARG A 101 -2.85 -9.13 -1.68
N VAL A 102 -1.87 -10.02 -1.75
CA VAL A 102 -0.50 -9.69 -2.16
C VAL A 102 -0.46 -9.20 -3.60
N ILE A 103 -1.16 -9.86 -4.52
CA ILE A 103 -1.29 -9.43 -5.92
C ILE A 103 -1.91 -8.02 -6.00
N ALA A 104 -2.97 -7.75 -5.22
CA ALA A 104 -3.60 -6.44 -5.20
C ALA A 104 -2.67 -5.31 -4.72
N LEU A 105 -1.71 -5.62 -3.83
CA LEU A 105 -0.67 -4.68 -3.41
C LEU A 105 0.45 -4.52 -4.43
N LEU A 106 0.92 -5.62 -5.02
CA LEU A 106 2.06 -5.63 -5.94
C LEU A 106 1.72 -5.11 -7.34
N ALA A 107 0.54 -5.43 -7.88
CA ALA A 107 0.19 -5.11 -9.26
C ALA A 107 0.25 -3.59 -9.58
N PRO A 108 -0.22 -2.67 -8.70
CA PRO A 108 -0.06 -1.23 -8.92
C PRO A 108 1.40 -0.77 -8.90
N VAL A 109 2.24 -1.37 -8.05
CA VAL A 109 3.67 -1.05 -7.90
C VAL A 109 4.46 -1.54 -9.10
N LEU A 110 4.14 -2.73 -9.61
CA LEU A 110 4.83 -3.40 -10.71
C LEU A 110 4.20 -3.11 -12.08
N ARG A 111 3.22 -2.19 -12.16
CA ARG A 111 2.39 -1.95 -13.35
C ARG A 111 3.21 -1.81 -14.64
N SER A 112 4.22 -0.94 -14.65
CA SER A 112 5.04 -0.69 -15.84
C SER A 112 5.79 -1.94 -16.28
N ARG A 113 6.35 -2.69 -15.33
CA ARG A 113 7.06 -3.95 -15.60
C ARG A 113 6.11 -5.02 -16.14
N LEU A 114 4.93 -5.16 -15.54
CA LEU A 114 3.92 -6.11 -16.00
C LEU A 114 3.41 -5.78 -17.42
N ALA A 115 3.25 -4.50 -17.75
CA ALA A 115 2.87 -4.09 -19.11
C ALA A 115 3.92 -4.52 -20.14
N MET A 116 5.21 -4.31 -19.86
CA MET A 116 6.31 -4.76 -20.72
C MET A 116 6.34 -6.28 -20.90
N LEU A 117 6.13 -7.04 -19.82
CA LEU A 117 6.21 -8.51 -19.84
C LEU A 117 5.01 -9.20 -20.48
N THR A 118 3.81 -8.62 -20.31
CA THR A 118 2.56 -9.25 -20.75
C THR A 118 2.08 -8.74 -22.11
N GLY A 119 2.65 -7.65 -22.63
CA GLY A 119 2.15 -6.96 -23.82
C GLY A 119 0.76 -6.33 -23.62
N ARG A 120 0.18 -6.41 -22.41
CA ARG A 120 -1.11 -5.80 -22.10
C ARG A 120 -0.90 -4.33 -21.78
N ALA A 121 -1.60 -3.46 -22.51
CA ALA A 121 -1.64 -2.05 -22.20
C ALA A 121 -2.07 -1.86 -20.74
N PRO A 122 -1.36 -1.02 -19.96
CA PRO A 122 -1.77 -0.74 -18.60
C PRO A 122 -3.16 -0.11 -18.63
N GLY A 123 -4.11 -0.67 -17.87
CA GLY A 123 -5.47 -0.14 -17.81
C GLY A 123 -5.46 1.37 -17.53
N ARG A 124 -6.27 2.14 -18.28
CA ARG A 124 -6.32 3.62 -18.30
C ARG A 124 -6.75 4.29 -16.97
N GLY A 125 -6.71 3.60 -15.84
CA GLY A 125 -7.04 4.14 -14.52
C GLY A 125 -5.88 4.97 -13.94
N ARG A 126 -6.15 6.26 -13.65
CA ARG A 126 -5.24 7.20 -12.96
C ARG A 126 -4.50 6.49 -11.83
N VAL A 127 -3.17 6.53 -11.86
CA VAL A 127 -2.27 5.96 -10.86
C VAL A 127 -2.33 6.82 -9.58
N ARG A 128 -3.49 6.87 -8.91
CA ARG A 128 -3.68 7.65 -7.67
C ARG A 128 -3.26 6.88 -6.40
N HIS A 129 -2.85 5.61 -6.54
CA HIS A 129 -2.61 4.69 -5.42
C HIS A 129 -1.21 4.03 -5.42
N SER A 130 -0.28 4.50 -6.26
CA SER A 130 1.10 3.98 -6.28
C SER A 130 1.80 4.20 -4.93
N ARG A 131 1.63 5.36 -4.29
CA ARG A 131 2.22 5.62 -2.96
C ARG A 131 1.66 4.71 -1.87
N ALA A 132 0.33 4.60 -1.76
CA ALA A 132 -0.30 3.74 -0.75
C ALA A 132 0.07 2.26 -0.94
N ALA A 133 0.01 1.77 -2.18
CA ALA A 133 0.41 0.41 -2.51
C ALA A 133 1.91 0.17 -2.19
N TRP A 134 2.78 1.11 -2.54
CA TRP A 134 4.21 1.01 -2.23
C TRP A 134 4.48 0.98 -0.73
N LEU A 135 3.89 1.89 0.05
CA LEU A 135 4.02 1.91 1.51
C LEU A 135 3.50 0.61 2.15
N LEU A 136 2.35 0.09 1.70
CA LEU A 136 1.79 -1.17 2.19
C LEU A 136 2.64 -2.39 1.80
N VAL A 137 3.26 -2.40 0.61
CA VAL A 137 4.24 -3.43 0.23
C VAL A 137 5.44 -3.38 1.16
N GLN A 138 6.02 -2.20 1.37
CA GLN A 138 7.17 -2.04 2.28
C GLN A 138 6.82 -2.45 3.71
N GLY A 139 5.60 -2.14 4.16
CA GLY A 139 5.18 -2.39 5.54
C GLY A 139 4.72 -3.81 5.85
N HIS A 140 4.08 -4.49 4.90
CA HIS A 140 3.54 -5.85 5.12
C HIS A 140 4.42 -6.95 4.52
N LEU A 141 5.11 -6.67 3.41
CA LEU A 141 5.91 -7.67 2.69
C LEU A 141 7.42 -7.43 2.85
N GLY A 142 7.81 -6.17 2.96
CA GLY A 142 9.21 -5.78 3.03
C GLY A 142 9.93 -5.85 1.69
N ASP A 143 11.10 -5.21 1.66
CA ASP A 143 11.87 -4.98 0.43
C ASP A 143 12.49 -6.26 -0.14
N ALA A 144 12.90 -7.20 0.73
CA ALA A 144 13.45 -8.49 0.30
C ALA A 144 12.44 -9.31 -0.53
N VAL A 145 11.17 -9.29 -0.13
CA VAL A 145 10.09 -9.97 -0.86
C VAL A 145 9.83 -9.29 -2.20
N LEU A 146 9.78 -7.94 -2.21
CA LEU A 146 9.59 -7.19 -3.45
C LEU A 146 10.71 -7.51 -4.46
N ARG A 147 11.97 -7.51 -4.02
CA ARG A 147 13.11 -7.91 -4.86
C ARG A 147 13.00 -9.34 -5.35
N ALA A 148 12.60 -10.28 -4.50
CA ALA A 148 12.43 -11.68 -4.90
C ALA A 148 11.36 -11.84 -5.99
N VAL A 149 10.23 -11.14 -5.86
CA VAL A 149 9.17 -11.13 -6.87
C VAL A 149 9.66 -10.51 -8.18
N VAL A 150 10.35 -9.36 -8.11
CA VAL A 150 10.90 -8.69 -9.30
C VAL A 150 11.91 -9.57 -10.02
N ALA A 151 12.89 -10.14 -9.29
CA ALA A 151 13.89 -11.04 -9.86
C ALA A 151 13.23 -12.28 -10.51
N ARG A 152 12.13 -12.78 -9.93
CA ARG A 152 11.42 -13.92 -10.51
C ARG A 152 10.63 -13.55 -11.77
N LEU A 153 10.02 -12.36 -11.80
CA LEU A 153 9.37 -11.82 -13.00
C LEU A 153 10.37 -11.67 -14.16
N ASP A 154 11.58 -11.19 -13.88
CA ASP A 154 12.62 -11.01 -14.90
C ASP A 154 13.09 -12.35 -15.48
N LYS A 155 13.22 -13.37 -14.62
CA LYS A 155 13.52 -14.74 -15.08
C LYS A 155 12.42 -15.31 -15.97
N GLU A 156 11.16 -14.98 -15.72
CA GLU A 156 10.06 -15.39 -16.61
C GLU A 156 10.09 -14.63 -17.94
N ALA A 157 10.60 -13.39 -17.95
CA ALA A 157 10.80 -12.61 -19.18
C ALA A 157 11.83 -13.26 -20.11
N GLN A 158 12.96 -13.71 -19.55
CA GLN A 158 14.07 -14.31 -20.29
C GLN A 158 13.77 -15.71 -20.86
N ARG A 159 12.67 -16.34 -20.41
CA ARG A 159 12.23 -17.67 -20.88
C ARG A 159 11.25 -17.61 -22.06
N ARG A 160 10.81 -16.42 -22.45
CA ARG A 160 9.96 -16.17 -23.62
C ARG A 160 10.83 -15.75 -24.79
#